data_AF-A0A344UAQ2-F1
#
_entry.id   AF-A0A344UAQ2-F1
#
_cell.length_a   1.000
_cell.length_b   1.000
_cell.length_c   1.000
_cell.angle_alpha   90.00
_cell.angle_beta   90.00
_cell.angle_gamma   90.00
#
_symmetry.space_group_name_H-M   'P 1'
#
loop_
_entity.id
_entity.type
_entity.pdbx_description
1 polymer ?
#
loop_
_entity_poly.entity_id
_entity_poly.type
_entity_poly.pdbx_seq_one_letter_code
_entity_poly.pdbx_strand_id
1 'polypeptide(L)'
;MIVPDPSVAPAAVLAHVRALCEVVLRSEDVERLADFQDTFDQAGARTYACLLYTLGKRDSALYWWRFAAGAGDPLAAHLLAAHHAAVGLTPDARVWRAFAQMLGFTLDEHLPKPVHTETALAEAFASEIPWDNARGAFLSGFPRDLATR
;
A
#
# COMPACT_ATOMS: atom_id res chain seq x y z
N MET A 1 -29.81 10.91 16.86
CA MET A 1 -28.44 10.40 17.01
C MET A 1 -28.33 9.18 16.10
N ILE A 2 -27.83 9.36 14.88
CA ILE A 2 -27.74 8.27 13.89
C ILE A 2 -26.52 7.43 14.29
N VAL A 3 -26.76 6.20 14.75
CA VAL A 3 -25.67 5.23 14.93
C VAL A 3 -25.20 4.85 13.53
N PRO A 4 -23.93 5.10 13.16
CA PRO A 4 -23.44 4.67 11.86
C PRO A 4 -23.57 3.16 11.73
N ASP A 5 -23.96 2.69 10.54
CA ASP A 5 -24.07 1.27 10.25
C ASP A 5 -22.73 0.57 10.58
N PRO A 6 -22.72 -0.48 11.41
CA PRO A 6 -21.49 -1.20 11.73
C PRO A 6 -20.79 -1.80 10.51
N SER A 7 -21.45 -1.91 9.35
CA SER A 7 -20.81 -2.29 8.07
C SER A 7 -19.95 -1.17 7.47
N VAL A 8 -20.29 0.10 7.76
CA VAL A 8 -19.57 1.30 7.29
C VAL A 8 -18.26 1.48 8.05
N ALA A 9 -18.19 1.06 9.32
CA ALA A 9 -16.97 1.20 10.12
C ALA A 9 -15.78 0.38 9.55
N PRO A 10 -15.90 -0.92 9.24
CA PRO A 10 -14.89 -1.70 8.53
C PRO A 10 -14.46 -1.09 7.20
N ALA A 11 -15.42 -0.69 6.37
CA ALA A 11 -15.14 -0.11 5.05
C ALA A 11 -14.35 1.21 5.17
N ALA A 12 -14.72 2.06 6.13
CA ALA A 12 -14.02 3.31 6.40
C ALA A 12 -12.58 3.07 6.89
N VAL A 13 -12.34 2.07 7.75
CA VAL A 13 -10.97 1.74 8.19
C VAL A 13 -10.15 1.19 7.04
N LEU A 14 -10.70 0.30 6.19
CA LEU A 14 -9.99 -0.20 5.01
C LEU A 14 -9.69 0.92 4.00
N ALA A 15 -10.60 1.87 3.83
CA ALA A 15 -10.40 3.06 3.00
C ALA A 15 -9.29 3.96 3.58
N HIS A 16 -9.24 4.12 4.91
CA HIS A 16 -8.16 4.85 5.57
C HIS A 16 -6.81 4.16 5.37
N VAL A 17 -6.73 2.83 5.52
CA VAL A 17 -5.50 2.05 5.23
C VAL A 17 -5.07 2.27 3.79
N ARG A 18 -6.00 2.23 2.83
CA ARG A 18 -5.71 2.54 1.42
C ARG A 18 -5.19 3.96 1.25
N ALA A 19 -5.79 4.96 1.90
CA ALA A 19 -5.32 6.34 1.82
C ALA A 19 -3.89 6.50 2.35
N LEU A 20 -3.54 5.84 3.45
CA LEU A 20 -2.17 5.81 3.97
C LEU A 20 -1.20 5.13 2.99
N CYS A 21 -1.62 4.03 2.34
CA CYS A 21 -0.83 3.39 1.30
C CYS A 21 -0.54 4.36 0.15
N GLU A 22 -1.55 5.11 -0.29
CA GLU A 22 -1.35 6.09 -1.36
C GLU A 22 -0.46 7.26 -0.94
N VAL A 23 -0.48 7.68 0.33
CA VAL A 23 0.48 8.67 0.84
C VAL A 23 1.91 8.13 0.74
N VAL A 24 2.14 6.88 1.14
CA VAL A 24 3.45 6.22 0.99
C VAL A 24 3.87 6.14 -0.47
N LEU A 25 2.95 5.81 -1.38
CA LEU A 25 3.26 5.71 -2.82
C LEU A 25 3.45 7.07 -3.50
N ARG A 26 3.01 8.17 -2.87
CA ARG A 26 3.25 9.54 -3.32
C ARG A 26 4.48 10.17 -2.66
N SER A 27 5.16 9.49 -1.75
CA SER A 27 6.40 9.96 -1.12
C SER A 27 7.64 9.50 -1.89
N GLU A 28 8.81 10.01 -1.51
CA GLU A 28 10.11 9.55 -2.04
C GLU A 28 10.40 8.06 -1.74
N ASP A 29 9.64 7.43 -0.84
CA ASP A 29 9.81 6.00 -0.58
C ASP A 29 9.40 5.12 -1.77
N VAL A 30 8.67 5.67 -2.76
CA VAL A 30 8.36 4.97 -4.01
C VAL A 30 9.64 4.60 -4.78
N GLU A 31 10.69 5.40 -4.67
CA GLU A 31 11.98 5.15 -5.32
C GLU A 31 12.70 3.94 -4.74
N ARG A 32 12.43 3.59 -3.47
CA ARG A 32 13.00 2.39 -2.84
C ARG A 32 12.59 1.10 -3.54
N LEU A 33 11.49 1.12 -4.29
CA LEU A 33 11.05 -0.05 -5.03
C LEU A 33 12.08 -0.49 -6.07
N ALA A 34 12.85 0.45 -6.66
CA ALA A 34 13.76 0.15 -7.78
C ALA A 34 14.85 -0.85 -7.37
N ASP A 35 15.42 -0.65 -6.19
CA ASP A 35 16.51 -1.47 -5.66
C ASP A 35 16.03 -2.47 -4.58
N PHE A 36 14.73 -2.50 -4.26
CA PHE A 36 14.19 -3.31 -3.17
C PHE A 36 14.49 -4.82 -3.33
N GLN A 37 14.53 -5.31 -4.57
CA GLN A 37 14.86 -6.70 -4.88
C GLN A 37 16.28 -7.10 -4.45
N ASP A 38 17.16 -6.13 -4.24
CA ASP A 38 18.53 -6.33 -3.80
C ASP A 38 18.70 -5.97 -2.31
N THR A 39 18.06 -4.91 -1.84
CA THR A 39 18.24 -4.40 -0.46
C THR A 39 17.40 -5.16 0.57
N PHE A 40 16.19 -5.58 0.19
CA PHE A 40 15.17 -6.07 1.11
C PHE A 40 14.99 -5.20 2.37
N ASP A 41 15.16 -3.87 2.25
CA ASP A 41 15.04 -2.98 3.41
C ASP A 41 13.58 -2.80 3.85
N GLN A 42 13.40 -2.45 5.12
CA GLN A 42 12.08 -2.38 5.75
C GLN A 42 11.16 -1.35 5.09
N ALA A 43 11.70 -0.22 4.62
CA ALA A 43 10.91 0.83 3.98
C ALA A 43 10.53 0.44 2.56
N GLY A 44 11.44 -0.18 1.80
CA GLY A 44 11.13 -0.79 0.50
C GLY A 44 10.03 -1.87 0.60
N ALA A 45 10.11 -2.74 1.62
CA ALA A 45 9.09 -3.76 1.88
C ALA A 45 7.73 -3.15 2.23
N ARG A 46 7.71 -2.11 3.07
CA ARG A 46 6.49 -1.35 3.39
C ARG A 46 5.88 -0.72 2.14
N THR A 47 6.67 -0.06 1.31
CA THR A 47 6.21 0.57 0.07
C THR A 47 5.67 -0.47 -0.91
N TYR A 48 6.36 -1.61 -1.06
CA TYR A 48 5.91 -2.69 -1.94
C TYR A 48 4.59 -3.29 -1.46
N ALA A 49 4.44 -3.47 -0.15
CA ALA A 49 3.18 -3.88 0.45
C ALA A 49 2.05 -2.87 0.18
N CYS A 50 2.30 -1.56 0.31
CA CYS A 50 1.34 -0.50 -0.01
C CYS A 50 0.90 -0.56 -1.49
N LEU A 51 1.83 -0.78 -2.43
CA LEU A 51 1.52 -0.98 -3.84
C LEU A 51 0.59 -2.19 -4.02
N LEU A 52 0.97 -3.35 -3.49
CA LEU A 52 0.16 -4.57 -3.57
C LEU A 52 -1.23 -4.39 -2.96
N TYR A 53 -1.33 -3.66 -1.85
CA TYR A 53 -2.60 -3.37 -1.18
C TYR A 53 -3.52 -2.52 -2.06
N THR A 54 -2.99 -1.48 -2.71
CA THR A 54 -3.77 -0.65 -3.64
C THR A 54 -4.26 -1.45 -4.85
N LEU A 55 -3.45 -2.40 -5.35
CA LEU A 55 -3.79 -3.35 -6.41
C LEU A 55 -4.73 -4.49 -5.96
N GLY A 56 -5.14 -4.52 -4.69
CA GLY A 56 -6.05 -5.53 -4.15
C GLY A 56 -5.40 -6.89 -3.87
N LYS A 57 -4.07 -7.00 -3.96
CA LYS A 57 -3.29 -8.21 -3.64
C LYS A 57 -3.07 -8.31 -2.12
N ARG A 58 -4.18 -8.48 -1.38
CA ARG A 58 -4.22 -8.39 0.09
C ARG A 58 -3.26 -9.34 0.79
N ASP A 59 -3.30 -10.63 0.49
CA ASP A 59 -2.46 -11.60 1.21
C ASP A 59 -0.97 -11.33 1.03
N SER A 60 -0.55 -10.97 -0.19
CA SER A 60 0.82 -10.56 -0.50
C SER A 60 1.21 -9.25 0.20
N ALA A 61 0.31 -8.25 0.24
CA ALA A 61 0.56 -7.02 0.98
C ALA A 61 0.76 -7.28 2.48
N LEU A 62 -0.10 -8.12 3.08
CA LEU A 62 0.02 -8.47 4.49
C LEU A 62 1.31 -9.23 4.79
N TYR A 63 1.78 -10.09 3.88
CA TYR A 63 3.09 -10.75 4.02
C TYR A 63 4.22 -9.72 4.12
N TRP A 64 4.26 -8.78 3.18
CA TRP A 64 5.33 -7.79 3.13
C TRP A 64 5.27 -6.76 4.27
N TRP A 65 4.08 -6.39 4.75
CA TRP A 65 3.99 -5.60 5.97
C TRP A 65 4.48 -6.37 7.21
N ARG A 66 4.27 -7.69 7.30
CA ARG A 66 4.80 -8.48 8.41
C ARG A 66 6.32 -8.54 8.38
N PHE A 67 6.88 -8.70 7.18
CA PHE A 67 8.33 -8.61 6.97
C PHE A 67 8.87 -7.25 7.42
N ALA A 68 8.32 -6.14 6.91
CA ALA A 68 8.75 -4.79 7.24
C ALA A 68 8.64 -4.49 8.74
N ALA A 69 7.51 -4.86 9.37
CA ALA A 69 7.31 -4.72 10.81
C ALA A 69 8.33 -5.54 11.60
N GLY A 70 8.61 -6.79 11.20
CA GLY A 70 9.63 -7.62 11.81
C GLY A 70 11.05 -7.08 11.66
N ALA A 71 11.30 -6.31 10.61
CA ALA A 71 12.56 -5.60 10.39
C ALA A 71 12.68 -4.27 11.18
N GLY A 72 11.59 -3.82 11.82
CA GLY A 72 11.57 -2.63 12.66
C GLY A 72 10.71 -1.47 12.14
N ASP A 73 9.91 -1.67 11.08
CA ASP A 73 9.07 -0.62 10.50
C ASP A 73 7.79 -0.36 11.33
N PRO A 74 7.65 0.80 11.99
CA PRO A 74 6.53 1.05 12.88
C PRO A 74 5.22 1.32 12.12
N LEU A 75 5.31 1.90 10.91
CA LEU A 75 4.15 2.17 10.06
C LEU A 75 3.57 0.88 9.47
N ALA A 76 4.41 -0.08 9.08
CA ALA A 76 3.94 -1.39 8.62
C ALA A 76 3.18 -2.14 9.72
N ALA A 77 3.68 -2.11 10.96
CA ALA A 77 2.98 -2.68 12.11
C ALA A 77 1.62 -2.00 12.35
N HIS A 78 1.56 -0.67 12.21
CA HIS A 78 0.30 0.07 12.31
C HIS A 78 -0.70 -0.31 11.21
N LEU A 79 -0.26 -0.40 9.94
CA LEU A 79 -1.11 -0.77 8.81
C LEU A 79 -1.69 -2.18 8.98
N LEU A 80 -0.90 -3.14 9.49
CA LEU A 80 -1.39 -4.47 9.87
C LEU A 80 -2.47 -4.40 10.95
N ALA A 81 -2.23 -3.62 12.01
CA ALA A 81 -3.20 -3.48 13.10
C ALA A 81 -4.53 -2.90 12.61
N ALA A 82 -4.47 -1.86 11.77
CA ALA A 82 -5.65 -1.22 11.18
C ALA A 82 -6.40 -2.17 10.22
N HIS A 83 -5.68 -2.88 9.36
CA HIS A 83 -6.29 -3.87 8.46
C HIS A 83 -7.00 -4.98 9.24
N HIS A 84 -6.31 -5.59 10.20
CA HIS A 84 -6.88 -6.67 11.01
C HIS A 84 -8.10 -6.21 11.80
N ALA A 85 -8.07 -4.99 12.37
CA ALA A 85 -9.22 -4.42 13.07
C ALA A 85 -10.46 -4.22 12.17
N ALA A 86 -10.24 -3.96 10.87
CA ALA A 86 -11.32 -3.78 9.92
C ALA A 86 -11.90 -5.10 9.43
N VAL A 87 -11.07 -6.13 9.25
CA VAL A 87 -11.51 -7.44 8.73
C VAL A 87 -12.12 -8.33 9.84
N GLY A 88 -11.87 -8.05 11.12
CA GLY A 88 -12.59 -8.67 12.22
C GLY A 88 -12.03 -8.38 13.63
N LEU A 89 -12.66 -8.96 14.65
CA LEU A 89 -12.14 -8.96 16.03
C LEU A 89 -11.03 -10.01 16.18
N THR A 90 -9.92 -9.82 15.47
CA THR A 90 -8.79 -10.76 15.55
C THR A 90 -7.86 -10.38 16.71
N PRO A 91 -7.27 -11.36 17.42
CA PRO A 91 -6.17 -11.12 18.34
C PRO A 91 -5.01 -10.35 17.67
N ASP A 92 -4.78 -10.60 16.38
CA ASP A 92 -3.75 -9.95 15.57
C ASP A 92 -3.84 -8.43 15.59
N ALA A 93 -5.04 -7.85 15.53
CA ALA A 93 -5.20 -6.40 15.58
C ALA A 93 -4.61 -5.79 16.86
N ARG A 94 -4.78 -6.48 18.01
CA ARG A 94 -4.21 -6.04 19.29
C ARG A 94 -2.70 -6.26 19.35
N VAL A 95 -2.23 -7.40 18.86
CA VAL A 95 -0.79 -7.74 18.84
C VAL A 95 -0.03 -6.73 17.98
N TRP A 96 -0.47 -6.46 16.76
CA TRP A 96 0.19 -5.51 15.87
C TRP A 96 0.09 -4.08 16.38
N ARG A 97 -1.02 -3.70 17.03
CA ARG A 97 -1.13 -2.38 17.68
C ARG A 97 -0.12 -2.22 18.80
N ALA A 98 0.00 -3.22 19.68
CA ALA A 98 0.98 -3.20 20.77
C ALA A 98 2.42 -3.19 20.22
N PHE A 99 2.67 -3.92 19.14
CA PHE A 99 3.98 -3.94 18.50
C PHE A 99 4.33 -2.60 17.84
N ALA A 100 3.39 -1.96 17.14
CA ALA A 100 3.57 -0.61 16.61
C ALA A 100 3.88 0.41 17.72
N GLN A 101 3.19 0.31 18.87
CA GLN A 101 3.45 1.16 20.04
C GLN A 101 4.84 0.91 20.63
N MET A 102 5.27 -0.36 20.72
CA MET A 102 6.61 -0.73 21.18
C MET A 102 7.70 -0.17 20.27
N LEU A 103 7.44 -0.11 18.96
CA LEU A 103 8.30 0.52 17.97
C LEU A 103 8.21 2.06 17.96
N GLY A 104 7.41 2.67 18.83
CA GLY A 104 7.28 4.13 18.93
C GLY A 104 6.42 4.78 17.84
N PHE A 105 5.54 4.02 17.17
CA PHE A 105 4.75 4.55 16.06
C PHE A 105 3.93 5.78 16.44
N THR A 106 4.15 6.86 15.69
CA THR A 106 3.29 8.04 15.62
C THR A 106 3.10 8.42 14.15
N LEU A 107 1.90 8.90 13.78
CA LEU A 107 1.61 9.26 12.39
C LEU A 107 2.54 10.39 11.90
N ASP A 108 2.76 11.42 12.72
CA ASP A 108 3.53 12.61 12.32
C ASP A 108 5.01 12.30 12.05
N GLU A 109 5.56 11.31 12.74
CA GLU A 109 6.98 10.93 12.60
C GLU A 109 7.18 9.86 11.53
N HIS A 110 6.25 8.91 11.41
CA HIS A 110 6.47 7.69 10.63
C HIS A 110 5.72 7.66 9.30
N LEU A 111 4.74 8.54 9.08
CA LEU A 111 4.10 8.67 7.78
C LEU A 111 4.99 9.54 6.86
N PRO A 112 5.47 9.00 5.73
CA PRO A 112 6.32 9.77 4.84
C PRO A 112 5.53 10.90 4.17
N LYS A 113 6.23 11.99 3.85
CA LYS A 113 5.62 13.17 3.23
C LYS A 113 5.35 12.91 1.75
N PRO A 114 4.11 13.11 1.26
CA PRO A 114 3.85 13.02 -0.17
C PRO A 114 4.54 14.18 -0.90
N VAL A 115 5.28 13.87 -1.95
CA VAL A 115 5.97 14.83 -2.84
C VAL A 115 5.40 14.80 -4.26
N HIS A 116 4.72 13.72 -4.64
CA HIS A 116 4.04 13.58 -5.92
C HIS A 116 2.54 13.91 -5.81
N THR A 117 1.99 14.52 -6.87
CA THR A 117 0.55 14.86 -6.94
C THR A 117 -0.30 13.60 -7.15
N GLU A 118 0.17 12.67 -7.97
CA GLU A 118 -0.50 11.40 -8.27
C GLU A 118 0.36 10.22 -7.87
N THR A 119 -0.28 9.06 -7.72
CA THR A 119 0.40 7.79 -7.46
C THR A 119 1.09 7.34 -8.74
N ALA A 120 2.29 7.85 -8.99
CA ALA A 120 3.13 7.42 -10.10
C ALA A 120 4.04 6.27 -9.65
N LEU A 121 4.20 5.24 -10.48
CA LEU A 121 5.30 4.31 -10.31
C LEU A 121 6.60 5.09 -10.57
N ALA A 122 7.65 4.84 -9.78
CA ALA A 122 8.96 5.47 -10.00
C ALA A 122 9.39 5.32 -11.47
N GLU A 123 10.04 6.35 -12.05
CA GLU A 123 10.46 6.33 -13.46
C GLU A 123 11.31 5.10 -13.80
N ALA A 124 12.05 4.56 -12.83
CA ALA A 124 12.80 3.31 -12.98
C ALA A 124 11.92 2.07 -13.30
N PHE A 125 10.64 2.07 -12.89
CA PHE A 125 9.65 1.06 -13.28
C PHE A 125 8.91 1.39 -14.57
N ALA A 126 9.04 2.62 -15.08
CA ALA A 126 8.58 2.97 -16.41
C ALA A 126 9.53 2.34 -17.43
N SER A 127 9.42 1.02 -17.61
CA SER A 127 10.00 0.34 -18.74
C SER A 127 9.43 0.97 -20.01
N GLU A 128 10.31 1.47 -20.88
CA GLU A 128 10.03 1.48 -22.30
C GLU A 128 9.84 0.02 -22.71
N ILE A 129 8.61 -0.48 -22.60
CA ILE A 129 8.28 -1.79 -23.14
C ILE A 129 8.68 -1.73 -24.62
N PRO A 130 9.53 -2.65 -25.13
CA PRO A 130 9.84 -2.70 -26.55
C PRO A 130 8.56 -3.08 -27.30
N TRP A 131 7.85 -2.05 -27.74
CA TRP A 131 6.48 -2.13 -28.25
C TRP A 131 6.45 -2.42 -29.77
N ASP A 132 7.33 -3.26 -30.29
CA ASP A 132 7.48 -3.43 -31.74
C ASP A 132 6.46 -4.38 -32.39
N ASN A 133 5.63 -5.12 -31.61
CA ASN A 133 4.51 -5.90 -32.18
C ASN A 133 3.23 -5.98 -31.30
N ALA A 134 3.31 -5.63 -30.01
CA ALA A 134 2.20 -5.88 -29.06
C ALA A 134 1.10 -4.79 -29.04
N ARG A 135 1.38 -3.56 -29.53
CA ARG A 135 0.42 -2.45 -29.48
C ARG A 135 -0.84 -2.70 -30.31
N GLY A 136 -0.66 -3.18 -31.54
CA GLY A 136 -1.79 -3.42 -32.45
C GLY A 136 -2.74 -4.48 -31.92
N ALA A 137 -2.19 -5.59 -31.41
CA ALA A 137 -2.97 -6.67 -30.82
C ALA A 137 -3.69 -6.22 -29.53
N PHE A 138 -2.99 -5.54 -28.63
CA PHE A 138 -3.57 -5.04 -27.38
C PHE A 138 -4.70 -4.02 -27.62
N LEU A 139 -4.48 -3.03 -28.51
CA LEU A 139 -5.49 -2.02 -28.84
C LEU A 139 -6.66 -2.60 -29.64
N SER A 140 -6.43 -3.66 -30.42
CA SER A 140 -7.50 -4.36 -31.15
C SER A 140 -8.40 -5.19 -30.22
N GLY A 141 -7.90 -5.60 -29.05
CA GLY A 141 -8.66 -6.26 -28.00
C GLY A 141 -9.31 -5.29 -27.00
N PHE A 142 -9.00 -4.00 -27.08
CA PHE A 142 -9.58 -2.99 -26.19
C PHE A 142 -10.99 -2.61 -26.66
N PRO A 143 -12.00 -2.68 -25.78
CA PRO A 143 -13.34 -2.20 -26.09
C PRO A 143 -13.30 -0.73 -26.52
N ARG A 144 -13.76 -0.43 -27.74
CA ARG A 144 -13.66 0.91 -28.37
C ARG A 144 -14.54 1.97 -27.69
N ASP A 145 -15.42 1.55 -26.80
CA ASP A 145 -16.35 2.38 -26.02
C ASP A 145 -15.68 3.20 -24.90
N LEU A 146 -14.42 2.92 -24.58
CA LEU A 146 -13.64 3.69 -23.59
C LEU A 146 -12.85 4.86 -24.20
N ALA A 147 -12.83 5.02 -25.52
CA ALA A 147 -12.07 6.07 -26.21
C ALA A 147 -12.83 7.40 -26.36
N THR A 148 -14.03 7.52 -25.80
CA THR A 148 -14.85 8.73 -25.90
C THR A 148 -15.46 9.10 -24.55
N ARG A 149 -14.64 9.58 -23.61
CA ARG A 149 -15.04 10.55 -22.57
C ARG A 149 -13.88 11.46 -22.22
#